data_AF-A0A2V6HV47-F1
#
_entry.id   AF-A0A2V6HV47-F1
#
_cell.length_a   1.000
_cell.length_b   1.000
_cell.length_c   1.000
_cell.angle_alpha   90.00
_cell.angle_beta   90.00
_cell.angle_gamma   90.00
#
_symmetry.space_group_name_H-M   'P 1'
#
loop_
_entity.id
_entity.type
_entity.pdbx_description
1 polymer ?
#
loop_
_entity_poly.entity_id
_entity_poly.type
_entity_poly.pdbx_seq_one_letter_code
_entity_poly.pdbx_strand_id
1 'polypeptide(L)' 'REHFEKASELNPKLAQPHNYLGKVLMREGNVSQAIAQFEEALRLHPDFPEAEQNLRIAKGTSAQSP' A
#
# COMPACT_ATOMS: atom_id res chain seq x y z
N ARG A 1 17.85 15.51 -1.58
CA ARG A 1 16.75 15.46 -0.58
C ARG A 1 15.70 16.43 -1.07
N GLU A 2 15.05 16.04 -2.17
CA GLU A 2 14.28 16.95 -2.99
C GLU A 2 12.80 16.84 -2.61
N HIS A 3 12.31 17.94 -2.04
CA HIS A 3 10.95 18.44 -2.19
C HIS A 3 9.78 17.49 -1.86
N PHE A 4 9.54 17.30 -0.56
CA PHE A 4 8.19 17.02 0.00
C PHE A 4 7.31 18.29 -0.02
N GLU A 5 7.31 19.07 -1.11
CA GLU A 5 6.61 20.37 -1.19
C GLU A 5 5.31 20.33 -1.99
N LYS A 6 4.71 19.15 -2.09
CA LYS A 6 3.28 19.01 -2.34
C LYS A 6 2.78 17.84 -1.51
N ALA A 7 2.60 18.11 -0.23
CA ALA A 7 1.57 17.45 0.56
C ALA A 7 0.22 17.75 -0.12
N SER A 8 -0.02 17.11 -1.27
CA SER A 8 -1.30 17.11 -1.92
C SER A 8 -2.26 16.57 -0.87
N GLU A 9 -3.23 17.38 -0.47
CA GLU A 9 -4.30 17.02 0.45
C GLU A 9 -5.04 15.79 -0.09
N LEU A 10 -4.52 14.62 0.23
CA LEU A 10 -4.97 13.36 -0.30
C LEU A 10 -5.60 12.63 0.86
N ASN A 11 -6.91 12.37 0.71
CA ASN A 11 -7.82 12.15 1.81
C ASN A 11 -7.48 10.84 2.54
N PRO A 12 -6.91 10.90 3.75
CA PRO A 12 -6.44 9.70 4.45
C PRO A 12 -7.58 8.71 4.70
N LYS A 13 -8.81 9.21 4.81
CA LYS A 13 -10.02 8.39 4.98
C LYS A 13 -10.30 7.48 3.79
N LEU A 14 -9.85 7.85 2.58
CA LEU A 14 -10.04 7.04 1.38
C LEU A 14 -8.92 6.02 1.20
N ALA A 15 -7.70 6.30 1.68
CA ALA A 15 -6.57 5.38 1.57
C ALA A 15 -6.60 4.24 2.61
N GLN A 16 -7.12 4.51 3.82
CA GLN A 16 -7.17 3.52 4.91
C GLN A 16 -7.91 2.22 4.54
N PRO A 17 -9.11 2.24 3.91
CA PRO A 17 -9.81 1.02 3.51
C PRO A 17 -8.99 0.13 2.57
N HIS A 18 -8.28 0.72 1.61
CA HIS A 18 -7.41 -0.01 0.70
C HIS A 18 -6.24 -0.66 1.45
N ASN A 19 -5.60 0.04 2.38
CA ASN A 19 -4.56 -0.56 3.24
C ASN A 19 -5.12 -1.73 4.08
N TYR A 20 -6.30 -1.59 4.69
CA TYR A 20 -6.91 -2.67 5.46
C TYR A 20 -7.27 -3.88 4.60
N LEU A 21 -7.86 -3.66 3.43
CA LEU A 21 -8.19 -4.73 2.49
C LEU A 21 -6.93 -5.45 2.01
N GLY A 22 -5.86 -4.72 1.68
CA GLY A 22 -4.57 -5.32 1.34
C GLY A 22 -4.01 -6.21 2.45
N LYS A 23 -4.13 -5.81 3.72
CA LYS A 23 -3.72 -6.62 4.88
C LYS A 23 -4.56 -7.90 5.03
N VAL A 24 -5.87 -7.84 4.73
CA VAL A 24 -6.74 -9.02 4.72
C VAL A 24 -6.32 -9.97 3.61
N LEU A 25 -6.13 -9.47 2.38
CA LEU A 25 -5.69 -10.26 1.24
C LEU A 25 -4.31 -10.91 1.45
N MET A 26 -3.38 -10.21 2.11
CA MET A 26 -2.10 -10.78 2.55
C MET A 26 -2.27 -12.01 3.44
N ARG A 27 -3.23 -11.97 4.39
CA ARG A 27 -3.51 -13.08 5.31
C ARG A 27 -4.17 -14.25 4.60
N GLU A 28 -4.93 -13.98 3.55
CA GLU A 28 -5.57 -15.00 2.71
C GLU A 28 -4.60 -15.60 1.67
N GLY A 29 -3.36 -15.10 1.57
CA GLY A 29 -2.39 -15.53 0.56
C GLY A 29 -2.61 -14.91 -0.82
N ASN A 30 -3.57 -14.01 -0.96
CA ASN A 30 -3.89 -13.29 -2.20
C ASN A 30 -2.92 -12.12 -2.42
N VAL A 31 -1.61 -12.41 -2.45
CA VAL A 31 -0.53 -11.41 -2.44
C VAL A 31 -0.62 -10.42 -3.62
N SER A 32 -0.94 -10.90 -4.82
CA SER A 32 -1.05 -10.03 -6.00
C SER A 32 -2.18 -8.99 -5.86
N GLN A 33 -3.31 -9.37 -5.28
CA GLN A 33 -4.41 -8.43 -5.01
C GLN A 33 -4.07 -7.49 -3.86
N ALA A 34 -3.34 -7.97 -2.86
CA ALA A 34 -2.87 -7.12 -1.77
C ALA A 34 -1.95 -5.99 -2.27
N ILE A 35 -1.02 -6.31 -3.18
CA ILE A 35 -0.14 -5.32 -3.83
C ILE A 35 -0.96 -4.21 -4.48
N ALA A 36 -1.96 -4.57 -5.28
CA ALA A 36 -2.83 -3.60 -5.96
C ALA A 36 -3.57 -2.68 -4.96
N GLN A 37 -4.01 -3.20 -3.82
CA GLN A 37 -4.66 -2.40 -2.79
C GLN A 37 -3.70 -1.44 -2.09
N PHE A 38 -2.47 -1.86 -1.77
CA PHE A 38 -1.49 -0.96 -1.18
C PHE A 38 -1.03 0.14 -2.16
N GLU A 39 -0.92 -0.19 -3.46
CA GLU A 39 -0.63 0.79 -4.50
C GLU A 39 -1.76 1.82 -4.63
N GLU A 40 -3.02 1.39 -4.55
CA GLU A 40 -4.17 2.30 -4.56
C GLU A 40 -4.21 3.19 -3.30
N ALA A 41 -3.88 2.63 -2.13
CA ALA A 41 -3.74 3.41 -0.90
C ALA A 41 -2.67 4.51 -1.04
N LEU A 42 -1.53 4.21 -1.66
CA LEU A 42 -0.47 5.18 -1.93
C LEU A 42 -0.83 6.16 -3.05
N ARG A 43 -1.63 5.76 -4.05
CA ARG A 43 -2.17 6.69 -5.05
C ARG A 43 -3.11 7.72 -4.42
N LEU A 44 -3.90 7.28 -3.44
CA LEU A 44 -4.87 8.09 -2.70
C LEU A 44 -4.27 8.86 -1.52
N HIS A 45 -3.11 8.45 -1.01
CA HIS A 45 -2.31 9.12 0.02
C HIS A 45 -0.83 8.71 -0.12
N PRO A 46 -0.04 9.44 -0.94
CA PRO A 46 1.36 9.14 -1.21
C PRO A 46 2.23 9.16 0.04
N ASP A 47 1.85 9.96 1.05
CA ASP A 47 2.50 10.02 2.36
C ASP A 47 1.78 9.09 3.36
N PHE A 48 1.63 7.81 2.98
CA PHE A 48 1.05 6.78 3.85
C PHE A 48 2.08 5.70 4.20
N PRO A 49 2.91 5.92 5.25
CA PRO A 49 4.00 5.02 5.61
C PRO A 49 3.59 3.57 5.85
N GLU A 50 2.40 3.34 6.41
CA GLU A 50 1.90 1.98 6.66
C GLU A 50 1.63 1.24 5.34
N ALA A 51 1.02 1.90 4.34
CA ALA A 51 0.77 1.30 3.04
C ALA A 51 2.08 1.03 2.27
N GLU A 52 3.07 1.93 2.39
CA GLU A 52 4.39 1.74 1.79
C GLU A 52 5.13 0.53 2.39
N GLN A 53 5.11 0.38 3.72
CA GLN A 53 5.69 -0.77 4.39
C GLN A 53 5.00 -2.07 3.96
N ASN A 54 3.67 -2.09 3.94
CA ASN A 54 2.91 -3.27 3.56
C ASN A 54 3.14 -3.67 2.10
N LEU A 55 3.24 -2.70 1.19
CA LEU A 55 3.59 -2.94 -0.21
C LEU A 55 4.96 -3.59 -0.36
N ARG A 56 5.96 -3.11 0.38
CA ARG A 56 7.32 -3.67 0.37
C ARG A 56 7.34 -5.12 0.84
N ILE A 57 6.61 -5.42 1.92
CA ILE A 57 6.46 -6.78 2.43
C ILE A 57 5.77 -7.66 1.38
N ALA A 58 4.65 -7.21 0.81
CA ALA A 58 3.89 -7.97 -0.18
C ALA A 58 4.71 -8.30 -1.44
N LYS A 59 5.47 -7.33 -1.97
CA LYS A 59 6.38 -7.54 -3.10
C LYS A 59 7.52 -8.51 -2.76
N GLY A 60 8.03 -8.48 -1.52
CA GLY A 60 9.02 -9.44 -1.04
C GLY A 60 8.46 -10.86 -0.89
N THR A 61 7.18 -11.00 -0.55
CA THR A 61 6.50 -12.30 -0.50
C THR A 61 6.23 -12.85 -1.91
N SER A 62 5.81 -12.02 -2.87
CA SER A 62 5.56 -12.49 -4.24
C SER A 62 6.82 -12.95 -4.97
N ALA A 63 7.97 -12.37 -4.65
CA ALA A 63 9.27 -12.76 -5.22
C ALA A 63 9.79 -14.13 -4.70
N GLN A 64 9.14 -14.71 -3.69
CA GLN A 64 9.52 -15.99 -3.08
C GLN A 64 8.62 -17.16 -3.48
N SER A 65 7.72 -16.98 -4.45
CA SER A 65 7.02 -18.09 -5.08
C SER A 65 7.97 -18.79 -6.07
N PRO A 66 8.37 -20.06 -5.83
CA PRO A 66 9.28 -20.80 -6.70
C PRO A 66 8.73 -21.05 -8.11
#